data_AF-A0AAV8X879-F1
#
_entry.id   AF-A0AAV8X879-F1
#
_cell.length_a   1.000
_cell.length_b   1.000
_cell.length_c   1.000
_cell.angle_alpha   90.00
_cell.angle_beta   90.00
_cell.angle_gamma   90.00
#
_symmetry.space_group_name_H-M   'P 1'
#
loop_
_entity.id
_entity.type
_entity.pdbx_description
1 polymer ?
#
loop_
_entity_poly.entity_id
_entity_poly.type
_entity_poly.pdbx_seq_one_letter_code
_entity_poly.pdbx_strand_id
1 'polypeptide(L)'
;MFREKEKFSPDRIVNMDETGITTVLQTPKVICKSGLKQVGQCVSAERGILVTFCGIITAVGTAIPPVYIFPRVRMKDAYLFGAVPGAVAFASKSG
;
A
#
# COMPACT_ATOMS: atom_id res chain seq x y z
N MET A 1 -20.92 -19.86 -14.90
CA MET A 1 -21.11 -21.32 -14.68
C MET A 1 -19.99 -21.79 -13.75
N PHE A 2 -20.20 -21.67 -12.44
CA PHE A 2 -19.23 -22.15 -11.44
C PHE A 2 -19.37 -23.67 -11.37
N ARG A 3 -18.30 -24.40 -11.71
CA ARG A 3 -18.29 -25.87 -11.68
C ARG A 3 -18.41 -26.36 -10.23
N GLU A 4 -19.46 -27.13 -9.94
CA GLU A 4 -19.49 -28.05 -8.79
C GLU A 4 -18.37 -29.08 -8.95
N LYS A 5 -17.32 -28.99 -8.13
CA LYS A 5 -16.48 -30.10 -7.62
C LYS A 5 -15.23 -29.51 -6.98
N GLU A 6 -15.36 -29.17 -5.71
CA GLU A 6 -14.33 -29.21 -4.65
C GLU A 6 -15.03 -28.61 -3.41
N LYS A 7 -15.23 -29.40 -2.35
CA LYS A 7 -15.79 -28.91 -1.07
C LYS A 7 -14.67 -28.18 -0.32
N PHE A 8 -14.31 -26.99 -0.77
CA PHE A 8 -13.37 -26.15 -0.05
C PHE A 8 -14.01 -25.70 1.25
N SER A 9 -13.30 -25.90 2.36
CA SER A 9 -13.67 -25.27 3.61
C SER A 9 -13.53 -23.75 3.46
N PRO A 10 -14.36 -22.93 4.13
CA PRO A 10 -14.35 -21.48 3.92
C PRO A 10 -12.99 -20.82 4.23
N ASP A 11 -12.15 -21.44 5.06
CA ASP A 11 -10.76 -21.02 5.32
C ASP A 11 -9.83 -21.16 4.11
N ARG A 12 -10.20 -21.95 3.11
CA ARG A 12 -9.44 -22.17 1.86
C ARG A 12 -9.94 -21.35 0.68
N ILE A 13 -11.02 -20.60 0.88
CA ILE A 13 -11.54 -19.66 -0.12
C ILE A 13 -10.93 -18.31 0.21
N VAL A 14 -10.09 -17.77 -0.67
CA VAL A 14 -9.41 -16.49 -0.48
C VAL A 14 -9.78 -15.51 -1.59
N ASN A 15 -10.02 -14.26 -1.21
CA ASN A 15 -10.09 -13.13 -2.13
C ASN A 15 -8.81 -12.31 -1.97
N MET A 16 -8.22 -11.92 -3.09
CA MET A 16 -7.10 -10.99 -3.14
C MET A 16 -7.53 -9.78 -3.96
N ASP A 17 -7.28 -8.59 -3.44
CA ASP A 17 -7.52 -7.35 -4.18
C ASP A 17 -6.36 -6.38 -4.01
N GLU A 18 -6.18 -5.53 -5.02
CA GLU A 18 -5.09 -4.57 -5.12
C GLU A 18 -5.60 -3.15 -4.88
N THR A 19 -4.91 -2.40 -4.03
CA THR A 19 -5.16 -0.97 -3.87
C THR A 19 -3.88 -0.18 -3.93
N GLY A 20 -3.96 1.00 -4.53
CA GLY A 20 -2.85 1.92 -4.59
C GLY A 20 -2.78 2.81 -3.35
N ILE A 21 -1.68 2.74 -2.62
CA ILE A 21 -1.38 3.65 -1.51
C ILE A 21 -0.49 4.78 -2.02
N THR A 22 -0.99 6.01 -1.96
CA THR A 22 -0.22 7.20 -2.31
C THR A 22 0.74 7.58 -1.19
N THR A 23 2.03 7.73 -1.48
CA THR A 23 3.01 8.23 -0.50
C THR A 23 2.97 9.76 -0.34
N VAL A 24 2.15 10.43 -1.15
CA VAL A 24 1.92 11.87 -1.07
C VAL A 24 0.98 12.17 0.07
N LEU A 25 1.54 12.57 1.21
CA LEU A 25 0.77 13.10 2.32
C LEU A 25 0.10 14.43 1.90
N GLN A 26 -1.16 14.61 2.30
CA GLN A 26 -1.84 15.89 2.15
C GLN A 26 -1.05 16.98 2.88
N THR A 27 -0.91 18.12 2.23
CA THR A 27 -0.16 19.24 2.76
C THR A 27 -0.84 19.79 4.02
N PRO A 28 -0.15 19.88 5.17
CA PRO A 28 -0.70 20.57 6.32
C PRO A 28 -0.93 22.04 5.99
N LYS A 29 -2.01 22.62 6.55
CA LYS A 29 -2.28 24.05 6.44
C LYS A 29 -1.19 24.82 7.18
N VAL A 30 -0.56 25.78 6.51
CA VAL A 30 0.47 26.65 7.09
C VAL A 30 -0.16 27.96 7.55
N ILE A 31 0.07 28.36 8.80
CA ILE A 31 -0.33 29.67 9.33
C ILE A 31 0.85 30.63 9.19
N CYS A 32 0.65 31.78 8.55
CA CYS A 32 1.67 32.81 8.38
C CYS A 32 1.13 34.20 8.74
N LYS A 33 2.03 35.14 9.05
CA LYS A 33 1.66 36.55 9.28
C LYS A 33 1.06 37.17 8.02
N SER A 34 0.03 37.99 8.19
CA SER A 34 -0.58 38.76 7.09
C SER A 34 0.47 39.62 6.39
N GLY A 35 0.51 39.59 5.05
CA GLY A 35 1.46 40.34 4.23
C GLY A 35 2.70 39.56 3.74
N LEU A 36 2.92 38.32 4.19
CA LEU A 36 4.01 37.48 3.67
C LEU A 36 3.63 36.88 2.32
N LYS A 37 4.43 37.17 1.29
CA LYS A 37 4.24 36.67 -0.09
C LYS A 37 4.99 35.37 -0.39
N GLN A 38 5.99 35.02 0.42
CA GLN A 38 6.74 33.77 0.30
C GLN A 38 6.45 32.87 1.50
N VAL A 39 5.56 31.89 1.28
CA VAL A 39 5.27 30.82 2.23
C VAL A 39 5.69 29.52 1.55
N GLY A 40 6.84 29.00 1.96
CA GLY A 40 7.36 27.74 1.42
C GLY A 40 6.75 26.54 2.15
N GLN A 41 6.50 25.47 1.42
CA GLN A 41 6.14 24.18 2.00
C GLN A 41 7.09 23.10 1.47
N CYS A 42 7.67 22.33 2.38
CA CYS A 42 8.40 21.13 2.02
C CYS A 42 7.38 20.00 1.81
N VAL A 43 7.13 19.66 0.56
CA VAL A 43 6.38 18.45 0.19
C VAL A 43 7.36 17.42 -0.36
N SER A 44 7.12 16.15 -0.08
CA SER A 44 7.90 15.08 -0.71
C SER A 44 7.75 15.20 -2.23
N ALA A 45 8.87 15.24 -2.94
CA ALA A 45 8.91 15.26 -4.39
C ALA A 45 8.48 13.92 -5.03
N GLU A 46 8.13 12.92 -4.22
CA GLU A 46 7.59 11.61 -4.65
C GLU A 46 6.15 11.69 -5.18
N ARG A 47 5.80 12.82 -5.79
CA ARG A 47 4.51 13.06 -6.41
C ARG A 47 4.30 12.01 -7.51
N GLY A 48 3.42 11.04 -7.26
CA GLY A 48 3.02 10.03 -8.24
C GLY A 48 3.60 8.63 -8.05
N ILE A 49 4.35 8.35 -6.97
CA ILE A 49 4.78 6.99 -6.65
C ILE A 49 3.69 6.31 -5.82
N LEU A 50 2.91 5.45 -6.48
CA LEU A 50 1.91 4.59 -5.85
C LEU A 50 2.59 3.31 -5.37
N VAL A 51 2.41 2.95 -4.11
CA VAL A 51 2.78 1.61 -3.62
C VAL A 51 1.54 0.73 -3.78
N THR A 52 1.66 -0.38 -4.49
CA THR A 52 0.56 -1.34 -4.60
C THR A 52 0.51 -2.18 -3.34
N PHE A 53 -0.65 -2.21 -2.70
CA PHE A 53 -0.98 -3.07 -1.58
C PHE A 53 -1.89 -4.18 -2.06
N CYS A 54 -1.50 -5.43 -1.84
CA CYS A 54 -2.33 -6.59 -2.09
C CYS A 54 -2.85 -7.12 -0.75
N GLY A 55 -4.15 -6.95 -0.52
CA GLY A 55 -4.84 -7.49 0.65
C GLY A 55 -5.39 -8.87 0.31
N ILE A 56 -5.17 -9.85 1.20
CA ILE A 56 -5.68 -11.22 1.03
C ILE A 56 -6.58 -11.55 2.22
N ILE A 57 -7.84 -11.87 1.96
CA ILE A 57 -8.85 -12.16 2.98
C ILE A 57 -9.52 -13.49 2.66
N THR A 58 -9.58 -14.38 3.64
CA THR A 58 -10.30 -15.65 3.55
C THR A 58 -11.82 -15.45 3.69
N ALA A 59 -12.65 -16.38 3.24
CA ALA A 59 -14.10 -16.28 3.37
C ALA A 59 -14.58 -16.35 4.84
N VAL A 60 -13.75 -16.83 5.76
CA VAL A 60 -13.97 -16.75 7.22
C VAL A 60 -13.62 -15.38 7.81
N GLY A 61 -13.08 -14.45 7.02
CA GLY A 61 -12.70 -13.10 7.44
C GLY A 61 -11.29 -12.98 8.01
N THR A 62 -10.49 -14.05 8.01
CA THR A 62 -9.07 -13.98 8.41
C THR A 62 -8.26 -13.28 7.32
N ALA A 63 -7.56 -12.22 7.70
CA ALA A 63 -6.59 -11.53 6.85
C ALA A 63 -5.26 -12.29 6.87
N ILE A 64 -4.76 -12.64 5.69
CA ILE A 64 -3.41 -13.16 5.47
C ILE A 64 -2.47 -11.96 5.36
N PRO A 65 -1.20 -12.05 5.83
CA PRO A 65 -0.27 -10.94 5.75
C PRO A 65 -0.20 -10.33 4.35
N PRO A 66 -0.24 -8.99 4.23
CA PRO A 66 -0.34 -8.33 2.93
C PRO A 66 0.99 -8.34 2.18
N VAL A 67 0.89 -8.08 0.88
CA VAL A 67 2.05 -7.88 0.00
C VAL A 67 2.12 -6.42 -0.43
N TYR A 68 3.31 -5.83 -0.37
CA TYR A 68 3.59 -4.49 -0.86
C TYR A 68 4.48 -4.54 -2.11
N ILE A 69 4.10 -3.85 -3.17
CA ILE A 69 4.90 -3.72 -4.39
C ILE A 69 5.31 -2.26 -4.53
N PHE A 70 6.61 -2.00 -4.40
CA PHE A 70 7.19 -0.67 -4.54
C PHE A 70 7.68 -0.47 -5.98
N PRO A 71 7.35 0.65 -6.65
CA PRO A 71 7.83 0.97 -7.99
C PRO A 71 9.29 1.45 -7.94
N ARG A 72 10.20 0.56 -7.54
CA ARG A 72 11.64 0.79 -7.35
C ARG A 72 12.42 -0.41 -7.87
N VAL A 73 13.67 -0.20 -8.25
CA VAL A 73 14.57 -1.29 -8.70
C VAL A 73 15.23 -2.00 -7.52
N ARG A 74 15.42 -1.30 -6.40
CA ARG A 74 16.14 -1.82 -5.23
C ARG A 74 15.20 -1.92 -4.04
N MET A 75 15.16 -3.10 -3.45
CA MET A 75 14.48 -3.33 -2.18
C MET A 75 15.35 -2.82 -1.02
N LYS A 76 14.71 -2.18 -0.04
CA LYS A 76 15.35 -1.73 1.20
C LYS A 76 14.57 -2.27 2.39
N ASP A 77 15.26 -2.75 3.42
CA ASP A 77 14.60 -3.29 4.63
C ASP A 77 13.69 -2.26 5.31
N ALA A 78 14.04 -0.97 5.19
CA ALA A 78 13.25 0.14 5.70
C ALA A 78 11.81 0.21 5.15
N TYR A 79 11.51 -0.42 4.00
CA TYR A 79 10.17 -0.42 3.41
C TYR A 79 9.15 -1.26 4.18
N LEU A 80 9.60 -2.19 5.02
CA LEU A 80 8.74 -2.97 5.91
C LEU A 80 8.76 -2.45 7.36
N PHE A 81 9.41 -1.31 7.62
CA PHE A 81 9.44 -0.73 8.96
C PHE A 81 8.04 -0.33 9.40
N GLY A 82 7.53 -0.97 10.46
CA GLY A 82 6.16 -0.76 10.95
C GLY A 82 5.07 -1.48 10.16
N ALA A 83 5.42 -2.36 9.23
CA ALA A 83 4.45 -3.20 8.53
C ALA A 83 3.86 -4.28 9.46
N VAL A 84 2.72 -4.84 9.06
CA VAL A 84 2.08 -5.95 9.78
C VAL A 84 3.06 -7.13 9.85
N PRO A 85 3.20 -7.83 10.99
CA PRO A 85 4.05 -9.01 11.10
C PRO A 85 3.75 -10.04 10.01
N GLY A 86 4.78 -10.50 9.31
CA GLY A 86 4.66 -11.44 8.19
C GLY A 86 4.36 -10.80 6.84
N ALA A 87 4.20 -9.48 6.76
CA ALA A 87 4.06 -8.78 5.49
C ALA A 87 5.33 -8.94 4.64
N VAL A 88 5.13 -9.04 3.33
CA VAL A 88 6.21 -9.20 2.36
C VAL A 88 6.23 -8.00 1.44
N ALA A 89 7.42 -7.57 1.02
CA ALA A 89 7.56 -6.47 0.09
C ALA A 89 8.48 -6.83 -1.07
N PHE A 90 8.08 -6.39 -2.26
CA PHE A 90 8.80 -6.57 -3.50
C PHE A 90 9.06 -5.22 -4.17
N ALA A 91 10.12 -5.18 -4.97
CA ALA A 91 10.49 -4.01 -5.75
C ALA A 91 10.36 -4.33 -7.25
N SER A 92 9.55 -3.54 -7.96
CA SER A 92 9.37 -3.66 -9.41
C SER A 92 9.69 -2.35 -10.11
N LYS A 93 10.33 -2.40 -11.28
CA LYS A 93 10.61 -1.21 -12.10
C LYS A 93 9.33 -0.60 -12.69
N SER A 94 8.30 -1.42 -12.86
CA SER A 94 7.07 -1.08 -13.59
C SER A 94 5.86 -0.92 -12.69
N GLY A 95 6.06 -0.85 -11.37
CA GLY A 95 4.96 -0.76 -10.40
C GLY A 95 4.00 0.37 -10.72
#